data_AF-A0A1B6G4Y2-F1
#
_entry.id   AF-A0A1B6G4Y2-F1
#
_cell.length_a   1.000
_cell.length_b   1.000
_cell.length_c   1.000
_cell.angle_alpha   90.00
_cell.angle_beta   90.00
_cell.angle_gamma   90.00
#
_symmetry.space_group_name_H-M   'P 1'
#
loop_
_entity.id
_entity.type
_entity.pdbx_description
1 polymer ?
#
loop_
_entity_poly.entity_id
_entity_poly.type
_entity_poly.pdbx_seq_one_letter_code
_entity_poly.pdbx_strand_id
1 'polypeptide(L)'
;QLAGMAAATMTLVQPSPEQQAQIRSELNEDVSTRNQDLEHIKEWLKRQPHLPPFDDDGRIMTFLRGCKFSLEKTKRKLDMYFTMRTAVPEFFSDRDPTKPEIQEVFRMAQVPPLPGLTPNGRRVVVMRGIDAGNNIPSVADGMKVVLM
;
A
#
# COMPACT_ATOMS: atom_id res chain seq x y z
N GLN A 1 -23.76 -4.10 -33.44
CA GLN A 1 -23.35 -5.37 -32.81
C GLN A 1 -21.92 -5.14 -32.30
N LEU A 2 -21.72 -4.52 -31.13
CA LEU A 2 -21.75 -5.12 -29.78
C LEU A 2 -20.93 -6.42 -29.69
N ALA A 3 -19.68 -6.28 -29.21
CA ALA A 3 -18.93 -7.23 -28.35
C ALA A 3 -17.45 -6.84 -28.42
N GLY A 4 -16.74 -6.48 -27.37
CA GLY A 4 -17.04 -6.23 -25.97
C GLY A 4 -15.74 -5.67 -25.43
N MET A 5 -15.80 -4.50 -24.79
CA MET A 5 -14.68 -4.01 -23.98
C MET A 5 -14.44 -5.09 -22.92
N ALA A 6 -13.33 -5.82 -23.05
CA ALA A 6 -12.92 -6.77 -22.03
C ALA A 6 -12.84 -5.99 -20.72
N ALA A 7 -13.84 -6.18 -19.85
CA ALA A 7 -13.80 -5.66 -18.50
C ALA A 7 -12.49 -6.15 -17.90
N ALA A 8 -11.63 -5.22 -17.50
CA ALA A 8 -10.36 -5.54 -16.85
C ALA A 8 -10.64 -6.60 -15.78
N THR A 9 -10.10 -7.80 -15.95
CA THR A 9 -10.31 -8.90 -15.02
C THR A 9 -9.74 -8.44 -13.69
N MET A 10 -10.58 -8.07 -12.73
CA MET A 10 -10.13 -7.72 -11.38
C MET A 10 -9.44 -8.96 -10.79
N THR A 11 -8.11 -8.98 -10.83
CA THR A 11 -7.29 -10.11 -10.36
C THR A 11 -7.50 -10.38 -8.87
N LEU A 12 -7.93 -9.37 -8.10
CA LEU A 12 -8.16 -9.45 -6.66
C LEU A 12 -9.65 -9.24 -6.33
N VAL A 13 -10.26 -10.23 -5.67
CA VAL A 13 -11.66 -10.20 -5.22
C VAL A 13 -11.85 -9.11 -4.17
N GLN A 14 -12.81 -8.21 -4.37
CA GLN A 14 -13.12 -7.14 -3.42
C GLN A 14 -13.94 -7.68 -2.23
N PRO A 15 -13.85 -7.04 -1.03
CA PRO A 15 -14.64 -7.45 0.13
C PRO A 15 -16.14 -7.31 -0.14
N SER A 16 -16.93 -8.27 0.35
CA SER A 16 -18.40 -8.22 0.29
C SER A 16 -18.95 -7.03 1.10
N PRO A 17 -20.20 -6.59 0.88
CA PRO A 17 -20.80 -5.51 1.68
C PRO A 17 -20.76 -5.76 3.20
N GLU A 18 -20.94 -7.02 3.61
CA GLU A 18 -20.85 -7.46 5.01
C GLU A 18 -19.41 -7.31 5.54
N GLN A 19 -18.42 -7.80 4.79
CA GLN A 19 -17.01 -7.65 5.15
C GLN A 19 -16.60 -6.17 5.20
N GLN A 20 -17.09 -5.35 4.27
CA GLN A 20 -16.82 -3.92 4.29
C GLN A 20 -17.40 -3.24 5.54
N ALA A 21 -18.59 -3.62 5.99
CA ALA A 21 -19.18 -3.10 7.22
C ALA A 21 -18.35 -3.51 8.45
N GLN A 22 -17.92 -4.76 8.51
CA GLN A 22 -17.04 -5.25 9.57
C GLN A 22 -15.69 -4.50 9.58
N ILE A 23 -15.03 -4.39 8.42
CA ILE A 23 -13.75 -3.69 8.27
C ILE A 23 -13.87 -2.23 8.74
N ARG A 24 -14.92 -1.51 8.33
CA ARG A 24 -15.14 -0.13 8.76
C ARG A 24 -15.26 -0.03 10.28
N SER A 25 -16.01 -0.93 10.91
CA SER A 25 -16.12 -1.00 12.37
C SER A 25 -14.77 -1.24 13.05
N GLU A 26 -13.98 -2.20 12.57
CA GLU A 26 -12.64 -2.52 13.13
C GLU A 26 -11.63 -1.36 13.02
N LEU A 27 -11.80 -0.51 11.99
CA LEU A 27 -10.97 0.66 11.70
C LEU A 27 -11.50 1.96 12.32
N ASN A 28 -12.64 1.94 13.03
CA ASN A 28 -13.33 3.14 13.49
C ASN A 28 -13.64 4.13 12.34
N GLU A 29 -13.94 3.61 11.15
CA GLU A 29 -14.33 4.43 9.99
C GLU A 29 -15.82 4.77 10.06
N ASP A 30 -16.14 6.04 10.34
CA ASP A 30 -17.49 6.57 10.19
C ASP A 30 -17.64 7.25 8.82
N VAL A 31 -18.62 6.78 8.04
CA VAL A 31 -18.89 7.29 6.68
C VAL A 31 -19.33 8.75 6.70
N SER A 32 -19.92 9.23 7.80
CA SER A 32 -20.38 10.60 7.97
C SER A 32 -19.23 11.59 8.24
N THR A 33 -18.15 11.15 8.90
CA THR A 33 -17.04 12.04 9.30
C THR A 33 -15.76 11.82 8.49
N ARG A 34 -15.57 10.66 7.84
CA ARG A 34 -14.31 10.32 7.15
C ARG A 34 -13.80 11.36 6.14
N ASN A 35 -14.72 12.08 5.48
CA ASN A 35 -14.36 13.11 4.52
C ASN A 35 -13.86 14.38 5.23
N GLN A 36 -14.40 14.70 6.41
CA GLN A 36 -13.90 15.79 7.24
C GLN A 36 -12.50 15.46 7.78
N ASP A 37 -12.29 14.23 8.23
CA ASP A 37 -10.97 13.75 8.66
C ASP A 37 -9.92 13.84 7.54
N LEU A 38 -10.32 13.49 6.31
CA LEU A 38 -9.49 13.63 5.12
C LEU A 38 -9.10 15.10 4.85
N GLU A 39 -10.06 16.02 4.91
CA GLU A 39 -9.79 17.45 4.73
C GLU A 39 -8.90 18.01 5.84
N HIS A 40 -9.09 17.58 7.10
CA HIS A 40 -8.20 17.95 8.20
C HIS A 40 -6.74 17.53 7.96
N ILE A 41 -6.51 16.34 7.40
CA ILE A 41 -5.16 15.90 7.05
C ILE A 41 -4.60 16.70 5.86
N LYS A 42 -5.40 17.02 4.84
CA LYS A 42 -4.98 17.85 3.70
C LYS A 42 -4.59 19.26 4.14
N GLU A 43 -5.40 19.89 4.99
CA GLU A 43 -5.10 21.19 5.56
C GLU A 43 -3.82 21.17 6.40
N TRP A 44 -3.63 20.11 7.19
CA TRP A 44 -2.41 19.94 7.97
C TRP A 44 -1.18 19.78 7.07
N LEU A 45 -1.25 18.96 6.02
CA LEU A 45 -0.16 18.75 5.04
C LEU A 45 0.25 20.06 4.37
N LYS A 46 -0.70 20.91 3.97
CA LYS A 46 -0.43 22.25 3.39
C LYS A 46 0.37 23.16 4.32
N ARG A 47 0.33 22.92 5.63
CA ARG A 47 1.04 23.71 6.65
C ARG A 47 2.42 23.12 7.00
N GLN A 48 2.83 22.00 6.41
CA GLN A 48 4.12 21.35 6.68
C GLN A 48 5.12 21.68 5.57
N PRO A 49 5.97 22.73 5.71
CA PRO A 49 6.89 23.14 4.64
C PRO A 49 8.03 22.16 4.39
N HIS A 50 8.33 21.27 5.35
CA HIS A 50 9.36 20.23 5.20
C HIS A 50 8.87 19.00 4.45
N LEU A 51 7.55 18.84 4.28
CA LEU A 51 6.97 17.72 3.54
C LEU A 51 6.75 18.10 2.06
N PRO A 52 6.89 17.15 1.12
CA PRO A 52 6.58 17.42 -0.27
C PRO A 52 5.08 17.70 -0.45
N PRO A 53 4.69 18.47 -1.50
CA PRO A 53 3.28 18.62 -1.86
C PRO A 53 2.62 17.25 -2.06
N PHE A 54 1.51 17.02 -1.37
CA PHE A 54 0.79 15.75 -1.41
C PHE A 54 -0.71 15.99 -1.35
N ASP A 55 -1.39 15.68 -2.46
CA ASP A 55 -2.83 15.90 -2.64
C ASP A 55 -3.44 14.68 -3.36
N ASP A 56 -3.44 13.55 -2.67
CA ASP A 56 -4.00 12.28 -3.15
C ASP A 56 -5.00 11.75 -2.11
N ASP A 57 -6.27 12.08 -2.31
CA ASP A 57 -7.37 11.71 -1.42
C ASP A 57 -7.40 10.19 -1.15
N GLY A 58 -7.15 9.38 -2.18
CA GLY A 58 -7.15 7.92 -2.08
C GLY A 58 -6.07 7.43 -1.14
N ARG A 59 -4.83 7.90 -1.32
CA ARG A 59 -3.71 7.53 -0.43
C ARG A 59 -3.88 8.10 0.97
N ILE A 60 -4.32 9.34 1.12
CA ILE A 60 -4.59 9.95 2.44
C ILE A 60 -5.62 9.11 3.20
N MET A 61 -6.70 8.69 2.52
CA MET A 61 -7.70 7.79 3.09
C MET A 61 -7.11 6.43 3.50
N THR A 62 -6.16 5.88 2.72
CA THR A 62 -5.43 4.67 3.12
C THR A 62 -4.62 4.87 4.40
N PHE A 63 -3.98 6.04 4.59
CA PHE A 63 -3.27 6.34 5.85
C PHE A 63 -4.24 6.45 7.03
N LEU A 64 -5.37 7.16 6.86
CA LEU A 64 -6.42 7.26 7.87
C LEU A 64 -6.91 5.88 8.31
N ARG A 65 -7.29 5.03 7.34
CA ARG A 65 -7.68 3.63 7.60
C ARG A 65 -6.60 2.87 8.33
N GLY A 66 -5.35 2.96 7.87
CA GLY A 66 -4.20 2.31 8.50
C GLY A 66 -3.86 2.82 9.90
N CYS A 67 -4.42 3.96 10.31
CA CYS A 67 -4.27 4.57 11.63
C CYS A 67 -5.58 4.54 12.45
N LYS A 68 -6.58 3.79 11.99
CA LYS A 68 -7.91 3.70 12.60
C LYS A 68 -8.59 5.06 12.83
N PHE A 69 -8.48 5.94 11.83
CA PHE A 69 -9.00 7.32 11.84
C PHE A 69 -8.48 8.22 12.98
N SER A 70 -7.38 7.84 13.63
CA SER A 70 -6.68 8.75 14.55
C SER A 70 -5.87 9.78 13.76
N LEU A 71 -6.32 11.04 13.77
CA LEU A 71 -5.64 12.13 13.07
C LEU A 71 -4.17 12.27 13.51
N GLU A 72 -3.89 12.26 14.81
CA GLU A 72 -2.52 12.38 15.33
C GLU A 72 -1.60 11.24 14.89
N LYS A 73 -2.09 9.98 14.92
CA LYS A 73 -1.32 8.84 14.40
C LYS A 73 -1.09 8.95 12.90
N THR A 74 -2.07 9.47 12.16
CA THR A 74 -2.01 9.68 10.71
C THR A 74 -0.96 10.71 10.35
N LYS A 75 -0.95 11.87 11.03
CA LYS A 75 0.07 12.92 10.87
C LYS A 75 1.48 12.37 11.08
N ARG A 76 1.71 11.71 12.22
CA ARG A 76 3.02 11.09 12.53
C ARG A 76 3.44 10.04 11.50
N LYS A 77 2.50 9.23 11.02
CA LYS A 77 2.78 8.19 10.02
C LYS A 77 3.12 8.80 8.65
N LEU A 78 2.42 9.85 8.23
CA LEU A 78 2.70 10.58 6.99
C LEU A 78 4.07 11.26 7.04
N ASP A 79 4.39 11.94 8.14
CA ASP A 79 5.68 12.59 8.34
C ASP A 79 6.83 11.57 8.24
N MET A 80 6.72 10.46 8.96
CA MET A 80 7.68 9.35 8.88
C MET A 80 7.73 8.72 7.48
N TYR A 81 6.59 8.57 6.81
CA TYR A 81 6.52 7.99 5.47
C TYR A 81 7.35 8.78 4.45
N PHE A 82 7.30 10.11 4.49
CA PHE A 82 8.13 10.96 3.63
C PHE A 82 9.58 10.98 4.09
N THR A 83 9.82 11.13 5.39
CA THR A 83 11.17 11.12 5.97
C THR A 83 11.95 9.88 5.57
N MET A 84 11.37 8.69 5.69
CA MET A 84 12.04 7.42 5.37
C MET A 84 12.39 7.29 3.88
N ARG A 85 11.61 7.90 2.98
CA ARG A 85 11.88 7.86 1.54
C ARG A 85 13.07 8.71 1.15
N THR A 86 13.32 9.79 1.89
CA THR A 86 14.48 10.63 1.72
C THR A 86 15.70 10.06 2.46
N ALA A 87 15.49 9.47 3.64
CA ALA A 87 16.57 8.96 4.48
C ALA A 87 17.16 7.61 4.00
N VAL A 88 16.35 6.79 3.33
CA VAL A 88 16.74 5.44 2.88
C VAL A 88 16.46 5.27 1.37
N PRO A 89 17.08 6.09 0.51
CA PRO A 89 16.82 6.07 -0.94
C PRO A 89 17.15 4.72 -1.57
N GLU A 90 18.07 3.94 -1.00
CA GLU A 90 18.41 2.59 -1.46
C GLU A 90 17.21 1.64 -1.46
N PHE A 91 16.18 1.88 -0.65
CA PHE A 91 14.95 1.06 -0.62
C PHE A 91 13.80 1.66 -1.41
N PHE A 92 13.72 3.00 -1.50
CA PHE A 92 12.53 3.69 -1.99
C PHE A 92 12.69 4.37 -3.34
N SER A 93 13.93 4.60 -3.78
CA SER A 93 14.27 5.17 -5.08
C SER A 93 14.58 4.07 -6.11
N ASP A 94 14.43 4.40 -7.39
CA ASP A 94 14.87 3.56 -8.50
C ASP A 94 14.31 2.12 -8.48
N ARG A 95 12.99 2.04 -8.32
CA ARG A 95 12.20 0.80 -8.13
C ARG A 95 11.60 0.27 -9.44
N ASP A 96 12.33 0.37 -10.55
CA ASP A 96 11.86 -0.13 -11.84
C ASP A 96 11.88 -1.67 -11.88
N PRO A 97 10.72 -2.33 -12.02
CA PRO A 97 10.64 -3.78 -12.02
C PRO A 97 11.32 -4.43 -13.23
N THR A 98 11.63 -3.69 -14.30
CA THR A 98 12.25 -4.22 -15.52
C THR A 98 13.78 -4.34 -15.44
N LYS A 99 14.39 -3.78 -14.39
CA LYS A 99 15.84 -3.80 -14.20
C LYS A 99 16.37 -5.21 -13.94
N PRO A 100 17.54 -5.58 -14.50
CA PRO A 100 18.11 -6.92 -14.34
C PRO A 100 18.25 -7.36 -12.89
N GLU A 101 18.70 -6.47 -12.00
CA GLU A 101 18.87 -6.73 -10.58
C GLU A 101 17.54 -7.05 -9.88
N ILE A 102 16.44 -6.38 -10.25
CA ILE A 102 15.12 -6.62 -9.69
C ILE A 102 14.49 -7.90 -10.26
N GLN A 103 14.66 -8.12 -11.57
CA GLN A 103 14.24 -9.35 -12.23
C GLN A 103 14.93 -10.59 -11.64
N GLU A 104 16.19 -10.48 -11.25
CA GLU A 104 16.90 -11.56 -10.60
C GLU A 104 16.32 -11.86 -9.21
N VAL A 105 15.94 -10.85 -8.43
CA VAL A 105 15.20 -11.05 -7.17
C VAL A 105 13.87 -11.78 -7.43
N PHE A 106 13.12 -11.40 -8.48
CA PHE A 106 11.85 -12.07 -8.82
C PHE A 106 12.01 -13.54 -9.24
N ARG A 107 13.18 -13.93 -9.78
CA ARG A 107 13.51 -15.34 -10.08
C ARG A 107 13.81 -16.13 -8.81
N MET A 108 14.39 -15.50 -7.80
CA MET A 108 14.72 -16.13 -6.52
C MET A 108 13.52 -16.22 -5.59
N ALA A 109 12.67 -15.18 -5.55
CA ALA A 109 11.52 -15.12 -4.67
C ALA A 109 10.32 -14.40 -5.29
N GLN A 110 9.12 -14.88 -4.97
CA GLN A 110 7.86 -14.26 -5.36
C GLN A 110 7.02 -13.95 -4.13
N VAL A 111 6.34 -12.81 -4.14
CA VAL A 111 5.51 -12.34 -3.02
C VAL A 111 4.09 -11.95 -3.49
N PRO A 112 3.34 -12.83 -4.18
CA PRO A 112 2.04 -12.47 -4.73
C PRO A 112 0.96 -12.35 -3.64
N PRO A 113 0.01 -11.40 -3.78
CA PRO A 113 -1.24 -11.43 -3.04
C PRO A 113 -2.16 -12.54 -3.60
N LEU A 114 -2.81 -13.29 -2.71
CA LEU A 114 -3.82 -14.27 -3.10
C LEU A 114 -5.11 -13.57 -3.53
N PRO A 115 -5.81 -14.09 -4.56
CA PRO A 115 -6.98 -13.43 -5.15
C PRO A 115 -8.18 -13.37 -4.20
N GLY A 116 -8.31 -14.33 -3.27
CA GLY A 116 -9.36 -14.39 -2.27
C GLY A 116 -9.07 -13.62 -0.98
N LEU A 117 -10.11 -13.36 -0.22
CA LEU A 117 -10.04 -12.77 1.12
C LEU A 117 -10.31 -13.85 2.18
N THR A 118 -9.72 -13.72 3.36
CA THR A 118 -10.13 -14.52 4.51
C THR A 118 -11.56 -14.17 4.93
N PRO A 119 -12.25 -15.00 5.75
CA PRO A 119 -13.59 -14.67 6.24
C PRO A 119 -13.68 -13.28 6.86
N ASN A 120 -12.64 -12.86 7.58
CA ASN A 120 -12.52 -11.52 8.20
C ASN A 120 -12.06 -10.42 7.23
N GLY A 121 -12.14 -10.63 5.91
CA GLY A 121 -11.85 -9.61 4.91
C GLY A 121 -10.36 -9.26 4.73
N ARG A 122 -9.43 -10.12 5.18
CA ARG A 122 -7.98 -9.86 5.05
C ARG A 122 -7.41 -10.45 3.76
N ARG A 123 -6.54 -9.70 3.09
CA ARG A 123 -5.74 -10.19 1.96
C ARG A 123 -4.54 -10.97 2.50
N VAL A 124 -4.35 -12.19 1.99
CA VAL A 124 -3.16 -12.99 2.28
C VAL A 124 -2.12 -12.73 1.21
N VAL A 125 -0.88 -12.49 1.61
CA VAL A 125 0.30 -12.42 0.74
C VAL A 125 1.20 -13.59 1.09
N VAL A 126 1.62 -14.36 0.09
CA VAL A 126 2.48 -15.54 0.30
C VAL A 126 3.88 -15.21 -0.21
N MET A 127 4.89 -15.35 0.63
CA MET A 127 6.29 -15.29 0.22
C MET A 127 6.77 -16.70 -0.13
N ARG A 128 7.21 -16.90 -1.36
CA ARG A 128 7.74 -18.17 -1.88
C ARG A 128 9.17 -17.96 -2.35
N GLY A 129 10.12 -18.62 -1.70
CA GLY A 129 11.47 -18.83 -2.26
C GLY A 129 11.40 -19.87 -3.37
N ILE A 130 11.80 -19.51 -4.57
CA ILE A 130 11.89 -20.40 -5.74
C ILE A 130 13.25 -21.08 -5.76
N ASP A 131 14.31 -20.32 -5.50
CA ASP A 131 15.69 -20.81 -5.44
C ASP A 131 16.27 -20.55 -4.05
N ALA A 132 15.97 -21.45 -3.12
CA ALA A 132 16.39 -21.34 -1.73
C ALA A 132 17.90 -21.62 -1.51
N GLY A 133 18.61 -22.08 -2.55
CA GLY A 133 20.06 -22.33 -2.48
C GLY A 133 20.90 -21.08 -2.68
N ASN A 134 20.30 -20.01 -3.23
CA ASN A 134 20.97 -18.76 -3.55
C ASN A 134 20.49 -17.63 -2.64
N ASN A 135 21.43 -16.79 -2.22
CA ASN A 135 21.11 -15.59 -1.44
C ASN A 135 20.81 -14.43 -2.38
N ILE A 136 19.83 -13.61 -2.00
CA ILE A 136 19.59 -12.32 -2.67
C ILE A 136 20.89 -11.50 -2.55
N PRO A 137 21.55 -11.12 -3.67
CA PRO A 137 22.87 -10.50 -3.62
C PRO A 137 22.88 -9.16 -2.88
N SER A 138 21.75 -8.46 -2.89
CA SER A 138 21.57 -7.13 -2.32
C SER A 138 20.29 -7.09 -1.49
N VAL A 139 20.45 -6.88 -0.18
CA VAL A 139 19.30 -6.70 0.72
C VAL A 139 18.45 -5.51 0.27
N ALA A 140 19.07 -4.46 -0.28
CA ALA A 140 18.34 -3.31 -0.80
C ALA A 140 17.40 -3.69 -1.96
N ASP A 141 17.86 -4.50 -2.91
CA ASP A 141 17.03 -4.91 -4.04
C ASP A 141 15.93 -5.89 -3.62
N GLY A 142 16.22 -6.76 -2.64
CA GLY A 142 15.20 -7.56 -1.97
C GLY A 142 14.12 -6.69 -1.29
N MET A 143 14.54 -5.66 -0.56
CA MET A 143 13.64 -4.73 0.12
C MET A 143 12.83 -3.89 -0.87
N LYS A 144 13.40 -3.48 -2.01
CA LYS A 144 12.66 -2.80 -3.08
C LYS A 144 11.48 -3.67 -3.54
N VAL A 145 11.70 -4.96 -3.81
CA VAL A 145 10.64 -5.89 -4.24
C VAL A 145 9.55 -6.06 -3.19
N VAL A 146 9.91 -6.18 -1.92
CA VAL A 146 8.93 -6.36 -0.83
C VAL A 146 8.15 -5.08 -0.53
N LEU A 147 8.74 -3.91 -0.75
CA LEU A 147 8.15 -2.59 -0.46
C LEU A 147 7.50 -1.90 -1.67
N MET A 148 7.50 -2.54 -2.86
CA MET A 148 6.79 -2.07 -4.06
C MET A 148 5.28 -2.16 -3.85
#